data_AF-A0A3B9NV76-F1
#
_entry.id   AF-A0A3B9NV76-F1
#
_cell.length_a   1.000
_cell.length_b   1.000
_cell.length_c   1.000
_cell.angle_alpha   90.00
_cell.angle_beta   90.00
_cell.angle_gamma   90.00
#
_symmetry.space_group_name_H-M   'P 1'
#
loop_
_entity.id
_entity.type
_entity.pdbx_description
1 polymer ?
#
loop_
_entity_poly.entity_id
_entity_poly.type
_entity_poly.pdbx_seq_one_letter_code
_entity_poly.pdbx_strand_id
1 'polypeptide(L)'
;MDVSGSTITPDRKNTLITTATTTTVVGSPAASTQRNVKALYIANNSLGGSTEVAVVHTDGTNVVELMQFILLPGENMTFNEEGGWRHRDRNGADYPPSGLGSYTGNAIPFMKTGTAADVAGCWYCTSKDAGFPGAWAVGTSGVNGRVTDGTVAADYGCIPVKSASVGGNYLTELQIASSVNHSHMFFDALWVNNGLTVTTTTAQSITTPTLPARDVNGTTNGEGCMIALLVTATLGNAAAIANSTVSYTNSAGTAGRTATLTAIAGSQIPQTALIGTIVWFNLQAGDIGVRSIQSVTLATTLTSGSISMLIARDISMIGTTIANVSAQKIIGAPGIRLYNGSCLLHCIVASATTATFFNGELTVMEK
;
A
#
# COMPACT_ATOMS: atom_id res chain seq x y z
N MET A 1 37.99 10.70 35.04
CA MET A 1 38.30 9.87 36.23
C MET A 1 38.82 10.82 37.28
N ASP A 2 38.19 10.88 38.45
CA ASP A 2 38.76 11.52 39.63
C ASP A 2 39.77 10.54 40.27
N VAL A 3 40.96 11.00 40.65
CA VAL A 3 42.13 10.17 40.96
C VAL A 3 42.66 10.44 42.37
N SER A 4 42.40 9.51 43.29
CA SER A 4 43.02 9.45 44.62
C SER A 4 44.29 8.56 44.64
N GLY A 5 45.14 8.63 43.61
CA GLY A 5 46.38 7.84 43.52
C GLY A 5 47.20 8.11 42.26
N SER A 6 48.49 7.74 42.29
CA SER A 6 49.48 8.03 41.23
C SER A 6 49.57 6.99 40.11
N THR A 7 48.77 5.91 40.14
CA THR A 7 48.81 4.88 39.10
C THR A 7 47.41 4.32 38.83
N ILE A 8 46.89 4.56 37.63
CA ILE A 8 45.68 3.91 37.12
C ILE A 8 46.12 2.59 36.48
N THR A 9 45.73 1.46 37.06
CA THR A 9 45.91 0.15 36.42
C THR A 9 44.57 -0.29 35.84
N PRO A 10 44.40 -0.35 34.51
CA PRO A 10 43.16 -0.85 33.90
C PRO A 10 42.95 -2.31 34.29
N ASP A 11 41.78 -2.62 34.86
CA ASP A 11 41.37 -4.01 35.13
C ASP A 11 40.69 -4.60 33.88
N ARG A 12 40.81 -5.91 33.68
CA ARG A 12 40.19 -6.65 32.57
C ARG A 12 39.48 -7.89 33.11
N LYS A 13 38.16 -7.93 32.97
CA LYS A 13 37.31 -9.07 33.31
C LYS A 13 36.74 -9.70 32.04
N ASN A 14 37.00 -11.00 31.83
CA ASN A 14 36.33 -11.80 30.80
C ASN A 14 35.42 -12.80 31.51
N THR A 15 34.14 -12.86 31.14
CA THR A 15 33.17 -13.73 31.78
C THR A 15 32.37 -14.49 30.73
N LEU A 16 32.30 -15.82 30.84
CA LEU A 16 31.40 -16.65 30.06
C LEU A 16 30.07 -16.76 30.82
N ILE A 17 28.97 -16.41 30.16
CA ILE A 17 27.61 -16.50 30.72
C ILE A 17 26.92 -17.68 30.04
N THR A 18 26.59 -18.72 30.81
CA THR A 18 25.98 -19.96 30.27
C THR A 18 24.54 -20.17 30.74
N THR A 19 24.06 -19.34 31.68
CA THR A 19 22.69 -19.39 32.22
C THR A 19 22.08 -18.00 32.28
N ALA A 20 20.76 -17.92 32.10
CA ALA A 20 20.01 -16.66 32.11
C ALA A 20 19.83 -16.13 33.55
N THR A 21 20.88 -15.54 34.09
CA THR A 21 20.93 -14.92 35.42
C THR A 21 21.76 -13.66 35.38
N THR A 22 21.52 -12.74 36.33
CA THR A 22 22.34 -11.53 36.48
C THR A 22 23.79 -11.89 36.79
N THR A 23 24.72 -11.36 36.00
CA THR A 23 26.15 -11.58 36.16
C THR A 23 26.86 -10.27 36.45
N THR A 24 27.49 -10.16 37.61
CA THR A 24 28.26 -8.96 37.98
C THR A 24 29.58 -8.92 37.21
N VAL A 25 29.71 -8.00 36.25
CA VAL A 25 30.93 -7.79 35.45
C VAL A 25 31.87 -6.75 36.06
N VAL A 26 31.33 -5.80 36.82
CA VAL A 26 32.09 -4.81 37.60
C VAL A 26 31.50 -4.77 39.00
N GLY A 27 32.31 -5.15 40.00
CA GLY A 27 31.90 -5.08 41.41
C GLY A 27 31.95 -3.65 41.95
N SER A 28 31.18 -3.41 43.02
CA SER A 28 31.16 -2.12 43.70
C SER A 28 32.56 -1.70 44.17
N PRO A 29 32.92 -0.42 44.06
CA PRO A 29 34.17 0.09 44.60
C PRO A 29 34.22 -0.03 46.13
N ALA A 30 35.42 0.00 46.70
CA ALA A 30 35.59 0.19 48.13
C ALA A 30 35.06 1.57 48.54
N ALA A 31 34.69 1.73 49.81
CA ALA A 31 34.15 2.99 50.33
C ALA A 31 35.02 4.19 49.92
N SER A 32 34.35 5.29 49.52
CA SER A 32 34.98 6.54 49.06
C SER A 32 35.82 6.44 47.78
N THR A 33 35.63 5.39 46.97
CA THR A 33 36.20 5.29 45.62
C THR A 33 35.10 5.17 44.57
N GLN A 34 35.37 5.63 43.36
CA GLN A 34 34.44 5.54 42.22
C GLN A 34 35.07 4.72 41.11
N ARG A 35 34.26 3.95 40.38
CA ARG A 35 34.68 3.22 39.18
C ARG A 35 33.81 3.67 38.02
N ASN A 36 34.46 3.96 36.90
CA ASN A 36 33.76 4.15 35.64
C ASN A 36 34.07 2.99 34.71
N VAL A 37 33.05 2.47 34.03
CA VAL A 37 33.22 1.47 32.98
C VAL A 37 33.70 2.20 31.74
N LYS A 38 34.90 1.88 31.26
CA LYS A 38 35.47 2.52 30.06
C LYS A 38 34.85 1.97 28.78
N ALA A 39 34.66 0.65 28.73
CA ALA A 39 34.03 -0.04 27.62
C ALA A 39 33.45 -1.38 28.11
N LEU A 40 32.40 -1.85 27.45
CA LEU A 40 31.77 -3.15 27.68
C LEU A 40 31.46 -3.79 26.34
N TYR A 41 31.83 -5.07 26.17
CA TYR A 41 31.57 -5.83 24.94
C TYR A 41 30.88 -7.13 25.31
N ILE A 42 29.64 -7.31 24.87
CA ILE A 42 28.83 -8.50 25.15
C ILE A 42 28.47 -9.12 23.81
N ALA A 43 28.77 -10.41 23.63
CA ALA A 43 28.47 -11.13 22.40
C ALA A 43 27.64 -12.37 22.70
N ASN A 44 26.61 -12.62 21.88
CA ASN A 44 25.89 -13.90 21.89
C ASN A 44 26.68 -14.90 21.05
N ASN A 45 27.44 -15.78 21.70
CA ASN A 45 28.22 -16.83 21.04
C ASN A 45 27.48 -18.17 20.92
N SER A 46 26.16 -18.19 21.13
CA SER A 46 25.37 -19.42 21.03
C SER A 46 25.31 -19.95 19.59
N LEU A 47 24.98 -21.23 19.43
CA LEU A 47 24.88 -21.89 18.13
C LEU A 47 23.49 -21.71 17.46
N GLY A 48 22.57 -20.96 18.06
CA GLY A 48 21.22 -20.84 17.50
C GLY A 48 20.16 -20.13 18.35
N GLY A 49 20.46 -19.76 19.60
CA GLY A 49 19.49 -19.09 20.47
C GLY A 49 19.58 -17.57 20.38
N SER A 50 18.45 -16.90 20.19
CA SER A 50 18.38 -15.45 20.43
C SER A 50 18.38 -15.19 21.94
N THR A 51 18.97 -14.09 22.39
CA THR A 51 19.06 -13.79 23.83
C THR A 51 18.76 -12.32 24.08
N GLU A 52 17.84 -12.05 24.99
CA GLU A 52 17.58 -10.73 25.52
C GLU A 52 18.68 -10.39 26.54
N VAL A 53 19.39 -9.29 26.29
CA VAL A 53 20.53 -8.84 27.09
C VAL A 53 20.24 -7.44 27.59
N ALA A 54 20.01 -7.32 28.89
CA ALA A 54 19.86 -6.06 29.59
C ALA A 54 21.11 -5.74 30.41
N VAL A 55 21.56 -4.48 30.36
CA VAL A 55 22.63 -3.98 31.23
C VAL A 55 21.99 -3.13 32.32
N VAL A 56 22.22 -3.54 33.56
CA VAL A 56 21.68 -2.87 34.75
C VAL A 56 22.80 -2.30 35.62
N HIS A 57 22.48 -1.23 36.35
CA HIS A 57 23.30 -0.65 37.40
C HIS A 57 22.54 -0.68 38.73
N THR A 58 23.23 -1.03 39.82
CA THR A 58 22.64 -1.08 41.15
C THR A 58 23.51 -0.38 42.18
N ASP A 59 22.88 0.33 43.11
CA ASP A 59 23.50 0.91 44.29
C ASP A 59 23.38 0.01 45.54
N GLY A 60 22.91 -1.23 45.36
CA GLY A 60 22.62 -2.19 46.42
C GLY A 60 21.18 -2.11 46.96
N THR A 61 20.42 -1.06 46.62
CA THR A 61 19.00 -0.90 46.99
C THR A 61 18.13 -0.77 45.75
N ASN A 62 18.51 0.08 44.80
CA ASN A 62 17.83 0.34 43.55
C ASN A 62 18.56 -0.37 42.41
N VAL A 63 17.78 -0.79 41.40
CA VAL A 63 18.30 -1.35 40.15
C VAL A 63 17.71 -0.55 39.00
N VAL A 64 18.56 -0.04 38.11
CA VAL A 64 18.16 0.73 36.93
C VAL A 64 18.71 0.04 35.69
N GLU A 65 17.86 -0.17 34.71
CA GLU A 65 18.28 -0.63 33.37
C GLU A 65 18.83 0.55 32.57
N LEU A 66 20.02 0.38 32.02
CA LEU A 66 20.70 1.39 31.22
C LEU A 66 20.43 1.21 29.73
N MET A 67 20.34 -0.04 29.28
CA MET A 67 20.13 -0.41 27.87
C MET A 67 19.76 -1.88 27.76
N GLN A 68 19.00 -2.24 26.72
CA GLN A 68 18.61 -3.60 26.41
C GLN A 68 18.62 -3.84 24.90
N PHE A 69 19.17 -4.98 24.47
CA PHE A 69 19.08 -5.49 23.09
C PHE A 69 18.67 -6.96 23.06
N ILE A 70 18.02 -7.38 21.97
CA ILE A 70 17.89 -8.80 21.62
C ILE A 70 19.06 -9.12 20.68
N LEU A 71 19.98 -9.97 21.13
CA LEU A 71 21.13 -10.40 20.34
C LEU A 71 20.83 -11.76 19.69
N LEU A 72 20.86 -11.83 18.36
CA LEU A 72 20.86 -13.09 17.62
C LEU A 72 22.22 -13.81 17.77
N PRO A 73 22.32 -15.11 17.44
CA PRO A 73 23.59 -15.82 17.43
C PRO A 73 24.65 -15.09 16.59
N GLY A 74 25.81 -14.81 17.18
CA GLY A 74 26.94 -14.11 16.58
C GLY A 74 26.92 -12.58 16.69
N GLU A 75 25.85 -11.98 17.20
CA GLU A 75 25.73 -10.53 17.36
C GLU A 75 26.35 -10.01 18.65
N ASN A 76 26.58 -8.69 18.72
CA ASN A 76 27.14 -8.05 19.90
C ASN A 76 26.51 -6.70 20.26
N MET A 77 26.58 -6.41 21.56
CA MET A 77 26.29 -5.14 22.21
C MET A 77 27.59 -4.54 22.70
N THR A 78 27.85 -3.27 22.37
CA THR A 78 29.07 -2.58 22.80
C THR A 78 28.77 -1.23 23.43
N PHE A 79 29.32 -0.98 24.61
CA PHE A 79 29.48 0.35 25.19
C PHE A 79 30.90 0.83 24.88
N ASN A 80 31.02 1.92 24.12
CA ASN A 80 32.31 2.46 23.69
C ASN A 80 32.84 3.55 24.63
N GLU A 81 34.08 3.99 24.40
CA GLU A 81 34.74 5.01 25.24
C GLU A 81 34.11 6.41 25.11
N GLU A 82 33.26 6.63 24.10
CA GLU A 82 32.52 7.88 23.86
C GLU A 82 31.21 7.93 24.67
N GLY A 83 30.87 6.87 25.41
CA GLY A 83 29.64 6.78 26.20
C GLY A 83 28.41 6.32 25.40
N GLY A 84 28.60 5.81 24.18
CA GLY A 84 27.53 5.33 23.32
C GLY A 84 27.35 3.81 23.34
N TRP A 85 26.10 3.36 23.27
CA TRP A 85 25.74 1.97 23.01
C TRP A 85 25.58 1.71 21.51
N ARG A 86 26.07 0.56 21.04
CA ARG A 86 25.90 0.07 19.66
C ARG A 86 25.50 -1.40 19.68
N HIS A 87 24.60 -1.77 18.78
CA HIS A 87 24.28 -3.14 18.42
C HIS A 87 24.93 -3.43 17.07
N ARG A 88 25.64 -4.55 16.94
CA ARG A 88 26.22 -5.00 15.67
C ARG A 88 25.75 -6.39 15.29
N ASP A 89 25.58 -6.59 13.99
CA ASP A 89 25.25 -7.88 13.41
C ASP A 89 26.44 -8.86 13.49
N ARG A 90 26.21 -10.11 13.07
CA ARG A 90 27.23 -11.17 13.04
C ARG A 90 28.44 -10.83 12.16
N ASN A 91 28.27 -9.97 11.17
CA ASN A 91 29.31 -9.58 10.22
C ASN A 91 30.07 -8.33 10.69
N GLY A 92 29.68 -7.75 11.84
CA GLY A 92 30.32 -6.60 12.46
C GLY A 92 29.83 -5.25 11.96
N ALA A 93 28.75 -5.19 11.16
CA ALA A 93 28.10 -3.94 10.78
C ALA A 93 27.18 -3.46 11.90
N ASP A 94 26.96 -2.14 11.99
CA ASP A 94 25.97 -1.59 12.92
C ASP A 94 24.58 -2.13 12.55
N TYR A 95 23.89 -2.69 13.55
CA TYR A 95 22.57 -3.26 13.39
C TYR A 95 21.60 -2.14 12.98
N PRO A 96 20.77 -2.35 11.94
CA PRO A 96 19.89 -1.31 11.45
C PRO A 96 18.95 -0.84 12.58
N PRO A 97 18.67 0.47 12.70
CA PRO A 97 17.71 0.97 13.67
C PRO A 97 16.40 0.19 13.57
N SER A 98 15.88 -0.31 14.70
CA SER A 98 14.59 -0.98 14.72
C SER A 98 13.52 -0.05 14.14
N GLY A 99 12.87 -0.46 13.05
CA GLY A 99 11.96 0.38 12.25
C GLY A 99 12.48 0.75 10.86
N LEU A 100 13.72 0.38 10.52
CA LEU A 100 14.33 0.50 9.18
C LEU A 100 14.87 -0.86 8.68
N GLY A 101 14.30 -1.97 9.17
CA GLY A 101 14.71 -3.32 8.80
C GLY A 101 14.65 -3.53 7.29
N SER A 102 15.74 -4.08 6.74
CA SER A 102 15.90 -4.59 5.36
C SER A 102 14.76 -4.24 4.40
N TYR A 103 14.83 -3.07 3.75
CA TYR A 103 13.94 -2.73 2.64
C TYR A 103 14.15 -3.75 1.52
N THR A 104 13.28 -4.76 1.42
CA THR A 104 13.15 -5.49 0.17
C THR A 104 12.32 -4.59 -0.74
N GLY A 105 12.97 -3.56 -1.28
CA GLY A 105 12.40 -2.67 -2.27
C GLY A 105 12.32 -3.38 -3.60
N ASN A 106 11.17 -3.30 -4.27
CA ASN A 106 11.00 -3.81 -5.62
C ASN A 106 10.39 -2.73 -6.51
N ALA A 107 11.03 -2.48 -7.65
CA ALA A 107 10.45 -1.70 -8.74
C ALA A 107 9.52 -2.61 -9.54
N ILE A 108 8.26 -2.19 -9.70
CA ILE A 108 7.26 -2.88 -10.51
C ILE A 108 7.07 -2.07 -11.79
N PRO A 109 7.61 -2.54 -12.94
CA PRO A 109 7.41 -1.82 -14.18
C PRO A 109 5.96 -1.91 -14.63
N PHE A 110 5.51 -0.87 -15.32
CA PHE A 110 4.18 -0.74 -15.89
C PHE A 110 4.33 -0.15 -17.29
N MET A 111 3.66 -0.74 -18.27
CA MET A 111 3.64 -0.27 -19.65
C MET A 111 2.31 -0.66 -20.28
N LYS A 112 1.63 0.30 -20.90
CA LYS A 112 0.36 0.07 -21.62
C LYS A 112 0.36 0.79 -22.95
N THR A 113 -0.05 0.08 -24.00
CA THR A 113 -0.36 0.68 -25.30
C THR A 113 -1.85 0.95 -25.34
N GLY A 114 -2.24 2.14 -24.89
CA GLY A 114 -3.64 2.54 -24.79
C GLY A 114 -4.28 2.79 -26.15
N THR A 115 -5.59 2.59 -26.22
CA THR A 115 -6.40 3.11 -27.32
C THR A 115 -6.84 4.54 -27.06
N ALA A 116 -7.40 5.19 -28.08
CA ALA A 116 -8.01 6.51 -27.95
C ALA A 116 -9.07 6.54 -26.83
N ALA A 117 -9.00 7.58 -25.99
CA ALA A 117 -10.12 7.94 -25.13
C ALA A 117 -11.25 8.55 -25.99
N ASP A 118 -12.49 8.41 -25.53
CA ASP A 118 -13.66 8.88 -26.27
C ASP A 118 -13.69 10.42 -26.41
N VAL A 119 -13.48 11.12 -25.30
CA VAL A 119 -13.53 12.57 -25.23
C VAL A 119 -12.55 13.10 -24.19
N ALA A 120 -12.00 14.30 -24.41
CA ALA A 120 -11.22 14.97 -23.37
C ALA A 120 -12.07 15.22 -22.11
N GLY A 121 -11.46 15.08 -20.94
CA GLY A 121 -12.09 15.15 -19.63
C GLY A 121 -12.74 13.84 -19.16
N CYS A 122 -12.89 12.81 -20.01
CA CYS A 122 -13.39 11.51 -19.57
C CYS A 122 -12.28 10.65 -18.94
N TRP A 123 -12.68 9.71 -18.09
CA TRP A 123 -11.75 8.73 -17.55
C TRP A 123 -11.62 7.52 -18.48
N TYR A 124 -10.39 7.07 -18.64
CA TYR A 124 -10.03 5.91 -19.46
C TYR A 124 -9.16 4.94 -18.65
N CYS A 125 -9.68 3.75 -18.40
CA CYS A 125 -8.98 2.67 -17.73
C CYS A 125 -8.16 1.85 -18.73
N THR A 126 -6.86 1.82 -18.49
CA THR A 126 -5.88 1.12 -19.32
C THR A 126 -5.79 -0.38 -19.02
N SER A 127 -6.62 -0.89 -18.10
CA SER A 127 -6.55 -2.27 -17.61
C SER A 127 -6.72 -3.29 -18.73
N LYS A 128 -7.62 -3.02 -19.68
CA LYS A 128 -7.89 -3.86 -20.86
C LYS A 128 -6.79 -3.82 -21.93
N ASP A 129 -5.87 -2.86 -21.86
CA ASP A 129 -4.87 -2.65 -22.91
C ASP A 129 -3.72 -3.64 -22.82
N ALA A 130 -3.10 -3.89 -23.97
CA ALA A 130 -1.89 -4.70 -24.08
C ALA A 130 -0.69 -3.99 -23.44
N GLY A 131 0.28 -4.78 -23.01
CA GLY A 131 1.51 -4.31 -22.39
C GLY A 131 1.92 -5.19 -21.22
N PHE A 132 2.58 -4.57 -20.24
CA PHE A 132 3.01 -5.21 -19.00
C PHE A 132 2.47 -4.42 -17.78
N PRO A 133 1.73 -5.07 -16.85
CA PRO A 133 1.15 -6.40 -16.98
C PRO A 133 0.20 -6.49 -18.18
N GLY A 134 -0.12 -7.73 -18.58
CA GLY A 134 -1.07 -8.00 -19.67
C GLY A 134 -2.46 -7.39 -19.42
N ALA A 135 -3.37 -7.58 -20.37
CA ALA A 135 -4.74 -7.09 -20.21
C ALA A 135 -5.43 -7.78 -19.02
N TRP A 136 -6.00 -6.98 -18.12
CA TRP A 136 -6.89 -7.46 -17.07
C TRP A 136 -8.31 -7.61 -17.60
N ALA A 137 -9.00 -8.64 -17.17
CA ALA A 137 -10.38 -8.90 -17.54
C ALA A 137 -11.24 -9.15 -16.30
N VAL A 138 -12.48 -8.69 -16.35
CA VAL A 138 -13.47 -8.88 -15.28
C VAL A 138 -13.82 -10.36 -15.06
N GLY A 139 -13.66 -11.19 -16.09
CA GLY A 139 -13.95 -12.63 -16.07
C GLY A 139 -15.44 -12.92 -15.94
N THR A 140 -15.79 -14.09 -15.39
CA THR A 140 -17.16 -14.59 -15.24
C THR A 140 -17.68 -14.34 -13.81
N SER A 141 -17.85 -13.08 -13.43
CA SER A 141 -18.15 -12.68 -12.04
C SER A 141 -19.64 -12.69 -11.68
N GLY A 142 -20.54 -12.70 -12.65
CA GLY A 142 -21.99 -12.61 -12.46
C GLY A 142 -22.44 -11.25 -11.89
N VAL A 143 -23.75 -11.05 -11.76
CA VAL A 143 -24.35 -9.78 -11.27
C VAL A 143 -23.91 -9.44 -9.85
N ASN A 144 -23.80 -10.45 -8.98
CA ASN A 144 -23.33 -10.29 -7.59
C ASN A 144 -21.82 -10.05 -7.49
N GLY A 145 -21.10 -10.27 -8.59
CA GLY A 145 -19.68 -10.03 -8.70
C GLY A 145 -18.83 -10.93 -7.82
N ARG A 146 -17.54 -10.57 -7.76
CA ARG A 146 -16.53 -11.24 -6.94
C ARG A 146 -15.60 -10.22 -6.33
N VAL A 147 -15.00 -10.57 -5.19
CA VAL A 147 -13.84 -9.86 -4.68
C VAL A 147 -12.64 -10.12 -5.59
N THR A 148 -11.78 -9.13 -5.71
CA THR A 148 -10.52 -9.22 -6.46
C THR A 148 -9.36 -9.57 -5.52
N ASP A 149 -8.39 -10.29 -6.05
CA ASP A 149 -7.11 -10.60 -5.46
C ASP A 149 -6.04 -10.58 -6.55
N GLY A 150 -5.21 -9.55 -6.60
CA GLY A 150 -4.17 -9.38 -7.62
C GLY A 150 -3.13 -10.50 -7.72
N THR A 151 -3.16 -11.49 -6.82
CA THR A 151 -2.27 -12.65 -6.84
C THR A 151 -2.87 -13.89 -7.52
N VAL A 152 -4.18 -13.90 -7.81
CA VAL A 152 -4.86 -15.08 -8.38
C VAL A 152 -5.09 -14.94 -9.89
N ALA A 153 -5.27 -16.08 -10.56
CA ALA A 153 -5.39 -16.14 -12.03
C ALA A 153 -6.52 -15.28 -12.62
N ALA A 154 -7.62 -15.12 -11.88
CA ALA A 154 -8.75 -14.30 -12.32
C ALA A 154 -8.45 -12.79 -12.36
N ASP A 155 -7.34 -12.36 -11.77
CA ASP A 155 -6.86 -10.98 -11.71
C ASP A 155 -5.47 -10.80 -12.34
N TYR A 156 -5.02 -11.79 -13.12
CA TYR A 156 -3.86 -11.57 -13.98
C TYR A 156 -4.13 -10.38 -14.91
N GLY A 157 -3.19 -9.43 -14.92
CA GLY A 157 -3.34 -8.14 -15.59
C GLY A 157 -3.41 -6.95 -14.63
N CYS A 158 -3.67 -7.16 -13.34
CA CYS A 158 -3.39 -6.13 -12.34
C CYS A 158 -1.87 -5.92 -12.22
N ILE A 159 -1.44 -4.73 -11.82
CA ILE A 159 -0.03 -4.42 -11.58
C ILE A 159 0.46 -5.37 -10.47
N PRO A 160 1.54 -6.15 -10.72
CA PRO A 160 1.88 -7.29 -9.87
C PRO A 160 2.56 -6.82 -8.58
N VAL A 161 1.75 -6.47 -7.59
CA VAL A 161 2.20 -6.21 -6.22
C VAL A 161 2.33 -7.54 -5.50
N LYS A 162 3.58 -7.97 -5.25
CA LYS A 162 3.86 -9.17 -4.45
C LYS A 162 3.27 -8.99 -3.05
N SER A 163 2.62 -10.01 -2.49
CA SER A 163 2.24 -10.00 -1.07
C SER A 163 3.48 -9.87 -0.18
N ALA A 164 3.37 -9.04 0.84
CA ALA A 164 4.40 -8.95 1.87
C ALA A 164 4.49 -10.26 2.65
N SER A 165 5.72 -10.66 2.97
CA SER A 165 6.01 -11.86 3.76
C SER A 165 5.86 -11.57 5.26
N VAL A 166 6.25 -10.36 5.70
CA VAL A 166 6.09 -9.83 7.06
C VAL A 166 5.71 -8.34 6.98
N GLY A 167 4.98 -7.82 7.98
CA GLY A 167 4.64 -6.39 8.05
C GLY A 167 3.72 -5.94 6.91
N GLY A 168 4.16 -5.01 6.07
CA GLY A 168 3.74 -5.09 4.67
C GLY A 168 4.17 -3.98 3.72
N ASN A 169 3.49 -3.91 2.57
CA ASN A 169 3.98 -3.15 1.43
C ASN A 169 3.55 -1.69 1.44
N TYR A 170 4.47 -0.82 1.03
CA TYR A 170 4.24 0.61 0.91
C TYR A 170 4.74 1.11 -0.44
N LEU A 171 3.89 1.79 -1.20
CA LEU A 171 4.30 2.57 -2.36
C LEU A 171 5.08 3.78 -1.87
N THR A 172 6.36 3.85 -2.22
CA THR A 172 7.27 4.95 -1.83
C THR A 172 7.61 5.86 -3.00
N GLU A 173 7.42 5.40 -4.23
CA GLU A 173 7.62 6.22 -5.42
C GLU A 173 6.73 5.76 -6.57
N LEU A 174 6.28 6.72 -7.36
CA LEU A 174 5.61 6.48 -8.63
C LEU A 174 6.31 7.33 -9.70
N GLN A 175 6.76 6.69 -10.77
CA GLN A 175 7.33 7.35 -11.94
C GLN A 175 6.55 6.93 -13.18
N ILE A 176 6.17 7.89 -14.04
CA ILE A 176 5.47 7.59 -15.29
C ILE A 176 5.77 8.61 -16.37
N ALA A 177 5.93 8.13 -17.60
CA ALA A 177 5.90 8.90 -18.83
C ALA A 177 4.72 8.46 -19.69
N SER A 178 4.25 9.37 -20.53
CA SER A 178 3.16 9.12 -21.47
C SER A 178 3.43 9.86 -22.77
N SER A 179 3.01 9.30 -23.91
CA SER A 179 3.17 9.98 -25.21
C SER A 179 2.23 11.18 -25.39
N VAL A 180 1.28 11.36 -24.47
CA VAL A 180 0.30 12.45 -24.40
C VAL A 180 0.07 12.82 -22.95
N ASN A 181 0.12 14.12 -22.63
CA ASN A 181 0.00 14.60 -21.26
C ASN A 181 -1.36 14.28 -20.63
N HIS A 182 -1.41 13.52 -19.54
CA HIS A 182 -2.66 13.22 -18.82
C HIS A 182 -2.50 13.37 -17.30
N SER A 183 -3.62 13.32 -16.60
CA SER A 183 -3.62 12.99 -15.16
C SER A 183 -3.86 11.50 -15.02
N HIS A 184 -3.03 10.84 -14.24
CA HIS A 184 -3.01 9.39 -14.04
C HIS A 184 -3.49 9.08 -12.63
N MET A 185 -4.31 8.04 -12.49
CA MET A 185 -4.76 7.50 -11.21
C MET A 185 -4.48 6.00 -11.18
N PHE A 186 -3.85 5.57 -10.11
CA PHE A 186 -3.70 4.17 -9.74
C PHE A 186 -4.69 3.87 -8.62
N PHE A 187 -5.46 2.80 -8.79
CA PHE A 187 -6.51 2.42 -7.85
C PHE A 187 -6.52 0.91 -7.63
N ASP A 188 -6.79 0.48 -6.40
CA ASP A 188 -6.98 -0.93 -6.06
C ASP A 188 -8.46 -1.27 -6.27
N ALA A 189 -8.78 -2.13 -7.24
CA ALA A 189 -10.11 -2.70 -7.35
C ALA A 189 -10.28 -3.73 -6.22
N LEU A 190 -11.36 -3.63 -5.43
CA LEU A 190 -11.69 -4.55 -4.33
C LEU A 190 -12.80 -5.54 -4.71
N TRP A 191 -13.71 -5.11 -5.59
CA TRP A 191 -14.81 -5.93 -6.08
C TRP A 191 -15.17 -5.51 -7.50
N VAL A 192 -15.60 -6.48 -8.30
CA VAL A 192 -16.11 -6.26 -9.66
C VAL A 192 -17.26 -7.21 -9.99
N ASN A 193 -18.24 -6.75 -10.78
CA ASN A 193 -19.28 -7.61 -11.36
C ASN A 193 -19.32 -7.60 -12.89
N ASN A 194 -20.15 -8.47 -13.47
CA ASN A 194 -20.54 -8.44 -14.87
C ASN A 194 -22.02 -8.86 -15.01
N GLY A 195 -22.51 -9.01 -16.23
CA GLY A 195 -23.84 -9.57 -16.46
C GLY A 195 -24.99 -8.61 -16.13
N LEU A 196 -24.71 -7.33 -15.92
CA LEU A 196 -25.72 -6.29 -15.87
C LEU A 196 -26.35 -6.09 -17.26
N THR A 197 -27.66 -5.95 -17.27
CA THR A 197 -28.44 -5.66 -18.48
C THR A 197 -28.36 -4.17 -18.77
N VAL A 198 -27.78 -3.80 -19.91
CA VAL A 198 -27.57 -2.40 -20.31
C VAL A 198 -28.81 -1.74 -20.90
N THR A 199 -29.84 -2.52 -21.21
CA THR A 199 -31.09 -2.06 -21.85
C THR A 199 -32.24 -1.83 -20.88
N THR A 200 -32.05 -2.13 -19.60
CA THR A 200 -33.07 -1.88 -18.56
C THR A 200 -32.73 -0.64 -17.75
N THR A 201 -33.76 0.14 -17.45
CA THR A 201 -33.71 1.30 -16.55
C THR A 201 -34.28 1.00 -15.17
N THR A 202 -34.76 -0.22 -14.93
CA THR A 202 -35.17 -0.67 -13.60
C THR A 202 -33.92 -1.01 -12.76
N ALA A 203 -34.02 -0.81 -11.45
CA ALA A 203 -32.95 -1.15 -10.52
C ALA A 203 -32.56 -2.64 -10.66
N GLN A 204 -31.29 -2.88 -10.93
CA GLN A 204 -30.71 -4.22 -11.02
C GLN A 204 -30.11 -4.56 -9.67
N SER A 205 -30.68 -5.56 -8.99
CA SER A 205 -30.27 -5.95 -7.64
C SER A 205 -28.91 -6.65 -7.65
N ILE A 206 -28.05 -6.28 -6.71
CA ILE A 206 -26.70 -6.81 -6.54
C ILE A 206 -26.56 -7.22 -5.08
N THR A 207 -26.11 -8.46 -4.86
CA THR A 207 -25.68 -8.93 -3.53
C THR A 207 -24.15 -8.93 -3.47
N THR A 208 -23.54 -7.82 -3.08
CA THR A 208 -22.08 -7.74 -2.96
C THR A 208 -21.58 -8.65 -1.83
N PRO A 209 -20.56 -9.50 -2.06
CA PRO A 209 -19.89 -10.24 -1.00
C PRO A 209 -19.13 -9.29 -0.05
N THR A 210 -18.70 -9.79 1.10
CA THR A 210 -17.82 -9.02 2.01
C THR A 210 -16.56 -8.59 1.28
N LEU A 211 -16.25 -7.29 1.31
CA LEU A 211 -15.03 -6.76 0.69
C LEU A 211 -13.79 -7.34 1.36
N PRO A 212 -12.68 -7.49 0.62
CA PRO A 212 -11.40 -7.83 1.22
C PRO A 212 -10.95 -6.70 2.15
N ALA A 213 -10.11 -7.03 3.14
CA ALA A 213 -9.60 -6.09 4.15
C ALA A 213 -8.51 -5.15 3.57
N ARG A 214 -8.90 -4.36 2.56
CA ARG A 214 -8.01 -3.48 1.79
C ARG A 214 -8.55 -2.06 1.67
N ASP A 215 -9.49 -1.67 2.51
CA ASP A 215 -9.90 -0.27 2.63
C ASP A 215 -8.77 0.57 3.26
N VAL A 216 -8.95 1.90 3.39
CA VAL A 216 -7.86 2.79 3.87
C VAL A 216 -7.32 2.42 5.27
N ASN A 217 -8.12 1.73 6.08
CA ASN A 217 -7.81 1.32 7.44
C ASN A 217 -7.47 -0.18 7.54
N GLY A 218 -7.42 -0.90 6.42
CA GLY A 218 -7.15 -2.34 6.39
C GLY A 218 -8.31 -3.17 6.92
N THR A 219 -9.54 -2.67 6.77
CA THR A 219 -10.79 -3.34 7.17
C THR A 219 -11.66 -3.66 5.96
N THR A 220 -12.77 -4.35 6.21
CA THR A 220 -13.77 -4.69 5.18
C THR A 220 -14.93 -3.67 5.13
N ASN A 221 -14.81 -2.55 5.84
CA ASN A 221 -15.87 -1.55 5.94
C ASN A 221 -15.94 -0.65 4.71
N GLY A 222 -14.87 -0.56 3.92
CA GLY A 222 -14.86 0.16 2.65
C GLY A 222 -14.63 1.66 2.80
N GLU A 223 -14.01 2.11 3.89
CA GLU A 223 -13.62 3.51 4.04
C GLU A 223 -12.57 3.91 2.98
N GLY A 224 -12.77 5.07 2.34
CA GLY A 224 -11.95 5.50 1.21
C GLY A 224 -12.23 4.74 -0.10
N CYS A 225 -13.22 3.84 -0.14
CA CYS A 225 -13.62 3.16 -1.37
C CYS A 225 -14.67 3.96 -2.15
N MET A 226 -14.49 4.01 -3.47
CA MET A 226 -15.33 4.67 -4.45
C MET A 226 -16.11 3.64 -5.28
N ILE A 227 -17.19 4.10 -5.92
CA ILE A 227 -17.98 3.30 -6.87
C ILE A 227 -17.65 3.74 -8.28
N ALA A 228 -17.33 2.78 -9.14
CA ALA A 228 -17.14 3.01 -10.57
C ALA A 228 -18.09 2.17 -11.42
N LEU A 229 -18.39 2.68 -12.62
CA LEU A 229 -18.86 1.89 -13.75
C LEU A 229 -17.75 1.86 -14.80
N LEU A 230 -17.36 0.66 -15.19
CA LEU A 230 -16.39 0.37 -16.25
C LEU A 230 -17.12 -0.16 -17.47
N VAL A 231 -16.88 0.43 -18.62
CA VAL A 231 -17.36 -0.05 -19.92
C VAL A 231 -16.46 -1.19 -20.40
N THR A 232 -17.04 -2.38 -20.50
CA THR A 232 -16.32 -3.61 -20.90
C THR A 232 -16.58 -3.99 -22.36
N ALA A 233 -17.60 -3.39 -22.99
CA ALA A 233 -17.78 -3.35 -24.44
C ALA A 233 -18.49 -2.03 -24.80
N THR A 234 -18.09 -1.41 -25.90
CA THR A 234 -18.58 -0.09 -26.35
C THR A 234 -20.09 0.03 -26.27
N LEU A 235 -20.57 1.14 -25.69
CA LEU A 235 -21.99 1.41 -25.50
C LEU A 235 -22.61 2.07 -26.73
N GLY A 236 -23.93 1.88 -26.90
CA GLY A 236 -24.71 2.41 -28.02
C GLY A 236 -25.66 3.55 -27.62
N ASN A 237 -25.41 4.23 -26.51
CA ASN A 237 -26.22 5.38 -26.10
C ASN A 237 -26.07 6.53 -27.10
N ALA A 238 -27.15 7.28 -27.34
CA ALA A 238 -27.16 8.37 -28.32
C ALA A 238 -26.79 9.74 -27.74
N ALA A 239 -26.66 9.84 -26.40
CA ALA A 239 -26.33 11.07 -25.68
C ALA A 239 -25.53 10.74 -24.41
N ALA A 240 -24.85 11.73 -23.85
CA ALA A 240 -24.22 11.60 -22.53
C ALA A 240 -25.29 11.37 -21.45
N ILE A 241 -24.98 10.54 -20.45
CA ILE A 241 -25.90 10.14 -19.38
C ILE A 241 -25.30 10.52 -18.04
N ALA A 242 -26.00 11.42 -17.35
CA ALA A 242 -25.48 12.14 -16.19
C ALA A 242 -26.28 11.89 -14.90
N ASN A 243 -27.22 10.95 -14.89
CA ASN A 243 -28.19 10.77 -13.81
C ASN A 243 -28.47 9.30 -13.46
N SER A 244 -27.63 8.36 -13.92
CA SER A 244 -27.66 6.99 -13.40
C SER A 244 -27.30 7.00 -11.92
N THR A 245 -27.88 6.07 -11.16
CA THR A 245 -27.73 6.00 -9.71
C THR A 245 -27.34 4.61 -9.24
N VAL A 246 -26.69 4.56 -8.07
CA VAL A 246 -26.32 3.32 -7.38
C VAL A 246 -26.81 3.39 -5.95
N SER A 247 -27.56 2.39 -5.50
CA SER A 247 -27.90 2.22 -4.09
C SER A 247 -26.78 1.47 -3.38
N TYR A 248 -26.32 1.97 -2.23
CA TYR A 248 -25.18 1.40 -1.51
C TYR A 248 -25.31 1.54 0.02
N THR A 249 -24.47 0.79 0.73
CA THR A 249 -24.26 0.87 2.17
C THR A 249 -22.92 1.55 2.39
N ASN A 250 -22.89 2.66 3.13
CA ASN A 250 -21.66 3.41 3.36
C ASN A 250 -20.71 2.70 4.34
N SER A 251 -19.50 3.24 4.49
CA SER A 251 -18.48 2.65 5.37
C SER A 251 -18.88 2.60 6.85
N ALA A 252 -19.74 3.51 7.31
CA ALA A 252 -20.32 3.51 8.66
C ALA A 252 -21.45 2.48 8.85
N GLY A 253 -21.83 1.73 7.80
CA GLY A 253 -22.88 0.71 7.86
C GLY A 253 -24.30 1.24 7.72
N THR A 254 -24.48 2.50 7.29
CA THR A 254 -25.79 3.03 6.94
C THR A 254 -26.21 2.55 5.55
N ALA A 255 -27.28 1.77 5.48
CA ALA A 255 -27.87 1.31 4.23
C ALA A 255 -28.76 2.37 3.55
N GLY A 256 -29.08 2.15 2.28
CA GLY A 256 -30.03 3.00 1.54
C GLY A 256 -29.46 4.33 1.04
N ARG A 257 -28.13 4.46 0.98
CA ARG A 257 -27.45 5.63 0.42
C ARG A 257 -27.53 5.59 -1.11
N THR A 258 -27.45 6.76 -1.75
CA THR A 258 -27.54 6.87 -3.22
C THR A 258 -26.36 7.65 -3.78
N ALA A 259 -25.59 7.02 -4.68
CA ALA A 259 -24.51 7.65 -5.41
C ALA A 259 -25.01 7.99 -6.82
N THR A 260 -24.58 9.13 -7.35
CA THR A 260 -25.17 9.69 -8.59
C THR A 260 -24.09 10.24 -9.51
N LEU A 261 -24.27 10.01 -10.81
CA LEU A 261 -23.53 10.75 -11.84
C LEU A 261 -23.98 12.23 -11.86
N THR A 262 -23.20 13.10 -12.49
CA THR A 262 -23.54 14.52 -12.65
C THR A 262 -23.23 14.99 -14.07
N ALA A 263 -23.87 16.08 -14.51
CA ALA A 263 -23.72 16.61 -15.88
C ALA A 263 -22.39 17.37 -16.07
N ILE A 264 -21.28 16.70 -15.76
CA ILE A 264 -19.92 17.22 -15.80
C ILE A 264 -19.05 16.18 -16.51
N ALA A 265 -18.20 16.61 -17.46
CA ALA A 265 -17.24 15.72 -18.09
C ALA A 265 -16.35 15.03 -17.04
N GLY A 266 -16.19 13.72 -17.15
CA GLY A 266 -15.52 12.90 -16.13
C GLY A 266 -16.42 12.36 -15.02
N SER A 267 -17.67 12.86 -14.92
CA SER A 267 -18.69 12.42 -13.95
C SER A 267 -20.01 12.00 -14.64
N GLN A 268 -19.93 11.63 -15.93
CA GLN A 268 -21.06 11.15 -16.74
C GLN A 268 -20.59 10.08 -17.72
N ILE A 269 -21.50 9.19 -18.12
CA ILE A 269 -21.25 8.27 -19.24
C ILE A 269 -21.25 9.11 -20.51
N PRO A 270 -20.16 9.16 -21.29
CA PRO A 270 -20.11 9.97 -22.50
C PRO A 270 -20.98 9.36 -23.61
N GLN A 271 -21.27 10.15 -24.64
CA GLN A 271 -22.16 9.74 -25.74
C GLN A 271 -21.64 8.50 -26.47
N THR A 272 -20.34 8.34 -26.63
CA THR A 272 -19.73 7.24 -27.38
C THR A 272 -18.79 6.43 -26.50
N ALA A 273 -19.25 6.07 -25.29
CA ALA A 273 -18.43 5.39 -24.31
C ALA A 273 -17.79 4.10 -24.86
N LEU A 274 -16.50 4.18 -25.15
CA LEU A 274 -15.71 3.09 -25.71
C LEU A 274 -15.33 2.08 -24.61
N ILE A 275 -14.93 0.88 -25.00
CA ILE A 275 -14.31 -0.07 -24.07
C ILE A 275 -13.12 0.58 -23.33
N GLY A 276 -13.10 0.44 -22.01
CA GLY A 276 -12.11 1.07 -21.15
C GLY A 276 -12.57 2.42 -20.58
N THR A 277 -13.66 3.03 -21.05
CA THR A 277 -14.26 4.17 -20.35
C THR A 277 -14.64 3.76 -18.93
N ILE A 278 -14.18 4.51 -17.94
CA ILE A 278 -14.57 4.34 -16.53
C ILE A 278 -15.25 5.63 -16.07
N VAL A 279 -16.23 5.54 -15.18
CA VAL A 279 -16.89 6.72 -14.60
C VAL A 279 -17.07 6.49 -13.10
N TRP A 280 -16.79 7.52 -12.31
CA TRP A 280 -16.88 7.48 -10.86
C TRP A 280 -18.20 8.14 -10.41
N PHE A 281 -18.94 7.48 -9.54
CA PHE A 281 -20.17 8.04 -8.98
C PHE A 281 -19.85 8.95 -7.80
N ASN A 282 -20.58 10.06 -7.69
CA ASN A 282 -20.48 10.93 -6.51
C ASN A 282 -21.28 10.29 -5.38
N LEU A 283 -20.61 9.98 -4.27
CA LEU A 283 -21.27 9.48 -3.07
C LEU A 283 -22.20 10.55 -2.48
N GLN A 284 -23.19 10.11 -1.72
CA GLN A 284 -24.06 11.00 -0.98
C GLN A 284 -23.24 11.87 -0.01
N ALA A 285 -23.60 13.14 0.12
CA ALA A 285 -22.87 14.08 0.96
C ALA A 285 -22.64 13.56 2.38
N GLY A 286 -21.38 13.64 2.85
CA GLY A 286 -20.95 13.15 4.16
C GLY A 286 -20.48 11.71 4.18
N ASP A 287 -20.71 10.92 3.12
CA ASP A 287 -20.16 9.57 3.03
C ASP A 287 -18.71 9.58 2.57
N ILE A 288 -17.87 8.79 3.25
CA ILE A 288 -16.41 8.72 3.04
C ILE A 288 -15.96 7.38 2.44
N GLY A 289 -16.91 6.52 2.08
CA GLY A 289 -16.59 5.18 1.61
C GLY A 289 -17.82 4.31 1.42
N VAL A 290 -17.60 3.15 0.80
CA VAL A 290 -18.64 2.22 0.37
C VAL A 290 -18.29 0.81 0.79
N ARG A 291 -19.18 0.24 1.61
CA ARG A 291 -19.07 -1.13 2.10
C ARG A 291 -19.60 -2.16 1.11
N SER A 292 -20.69 -1.84 0.43
CA SER A 292 -21.36 -2.73 -0.52
C SER A 292 -22.33 -1.99 -1.43
N ILE A 293 -22.58 -2.53 -2.62
CA ILE A 293 -23.58 -2.02 -3.58
C ILE A 293 -24.83 -2.91 -3.49
N GLN A 294 -26.00 -2.29 -3.41
CA GLN A 294 -27.29 -2.99 -3.40
C GLN A 294 -27.94 -3.03 -4.78
N SER A 295 -27.78 -1.98 -5.58
CA SER A 295 -28.33 -1.96 -6.94
C SER A 295 -27.72 -0.86 -7.79
N VAL A 296 -27.86 -1.01 -9.11
CA VAL A 296 -27.62 0.04 -10.09
C VAL A 296 -28.88 0.31 -10.90
N THR A 297 -29.18 1.58 -11.14
CA THR A 297 -30.28 2.05 -11.98
C THR A 297 -29.71 2.91 -13.08
N LEU A 298 -29.83 2.44 -14.32
CA LEU A 298 -29.42 3.20 -15.49
C LEU A 298 -30.52 4.21 -15.84
N ALA A 299 -30.17 5.47 -16.01
CA ALA A 299 -31.16 6.50 -16.27
C ALA A 299 -31.83 6.36 -17.64
N THR A 300 -31.10 5.80 -18.61
CA THR A 300 -31.59 5.47 -19.94
C THR A 300 -31.00 4.13 -20.37
N THR A 301 -31.61 3.51 -21.38
CA THR A 301 -31.00 2.37 -22.07
C THR A 301 -29.67 2.80 -22.70
N LEU A 302 -28.63 1.97 -22.54
CA LEU A 302 -27.36 2.14 -23.24
C LEU A 302 -27.39 1.47 -24.63
N THR A 303 -28.54 0.92 -25.02
CA THR A 303 -28.86 0.26 -26.30
C THR A 303 -28.11 -1.05 -26.57
N SER A 304 -26.80 -1.08 -26.33
CA SER A 304 -25.91 -2.22 -26.57
C SER A 304 -24.62 -2.10 -25.73
N GLY A 305 -23.74 -3.07 -25.84
CA GLY A 305 -22.47 -3.12 -25.11
C GLY A 305 -22.61 -3.81 -23.75
N SER A 306 -21.58 -3.67 -22.92
CA SER A 306 -21.54 -4.27 -21.59
C SER A 306 -20.81 -3.37 -20.60
N ILE A 307 -21.27 -3.41 -19.36
CA ILE A 307 -20.71 -2.65 -18.24
C ILE A 307 -20.41 -3.57 -17.06
N SER A 308 -19.51 -3.09 -16.21
CA SER A 308 -19.16 -3.68 -14.93
C SER A 308 -19.16 -2.59 -13.87
N MET A 309 -19.65 -2.91 -12.69
CA MET A 309 -19.51 -2.07 -11.51
C MET A 309 -18.24 -2.46 -10.76
N LEU A 310 -17.59 -1.48 -10.14
CA LEU A 310 -16.39 -1.63 -9.33
C LEU A 310 -16.60 -0.96 -7.98
N ILE A 311 -16.03 -1.57 -6.94
CA ILE A 311 -15.68 -0.87 -5.70
C ILE A 311 -14.16 -0.81 -5.67
N ALA A 312 -13.59 0.39 -5.57
CA ALA A 312 -12.15 0.60 -5.66
C ALA A 312 -11.63 1.62 -4.65
N ARG A 313 -10.41 1.43 -4.16
CA ARG A 313 -9.70 2.39 -3.30
C ARG A 313 -8.71 3.19 -4.15
N ASP A 314 -8.75 4.51 -4.05
CA ASP A 314 -7.71 5.36 -4.65
C ASP A 314 -6.36 5.12 -3.96
N ILE A 315 -5.29 5.00 -4.73
CA ILE A 315 -3.94 4.76 -4.24
C ILE A 315 -3.05 5.96 -4.47
N SER A 316 -2.97 6.46 -5.69
CA SER A 316 -2.10 7.59 -6.01
C SER A 316 -2.44 8.19 -7.36
N MET A 317 -2.39 9.52 -7.43
CA MET A 317 -2.43 10.26 -8.68
C MET A 317 -1.09 10.96 -8.99
N ILE A 318 -0.77 11.06 -10.29
CA ILE A 318 0.39 11.79 -10.83
C ILE A 318 0.02 12.38 -12.20
N GLY A 319 0.55 13.54 -12.57
CA GLY A 319 0.33 14.17 -13.87
C GLY A 319 1.59 14.21 -14.71
N THR A 320 1.51 13.84 -15.99
CA THR A 320 2.59 14.06 -16.96
C THR A 320 2.43 15.44 -17.58
N THR A 321 3.40 16.33 -17.38
CA THR A 321 3.36 17.71 -17.87
C THR A 321 4.09 17.91 -19.20
N ILE A 322 4.92 16.94 -19.60
CA ILE A 322 5.67 16.96 -20.87
C ILE A 322 5.58 15.56 -21.50
N ALA A 323 5.19 15.49 -22.76
CA ALA A 323 5.04 14.23 -23.47
C ALA A 323 6.39 13.52 -23.62
N ASN A 324 6.40 12.21 -23.42
CA ASN A 324 7.57 11.33 -23.47
C ASN A 324 8.66 11.65 -22.45
N VAL A 325 8.37 12.44 -21.41
CA VAL A 325 9.26 12.71 -20.29
C VAL A 325 8.62 12.20 -19.01
N SER A 326 9.40 11.47 -18.20
CA SER A 326 8.93 10.92 -16.95
C SER A 326 8.63 12.02 -15.93
N ALA A 327 7.44 11.97 -15.34
CA ALA A 327 7.10 12.64 -14.10
C ALA A 327 7.41 11.69 -12.93
N GLN A 328 7.88 12.26 -11.82
CA GLN A 328 8.20 11.51 -10.60
C GLN A 328 7.38 12.05 -9.42
N LYS A 329 6.86 11.14 -8.59
CA LYS A 329 6.21 11.44 -7.32
C LYS A 329 6.86 10.59 -6.24
N ILE A 330 7.75 11.22 -5.48
CA ILE A 330 8.34 10.63 -4.27
C ILE A 330 7.33 10.76 -3.13
N ILE A 331 7.11 9.65 -2.42
CA ILE A 331 6.16 9.56 -1.33
C ILE A 331 6.96 9.41 -0.03
N GLY A 332 6.71 10.33 0.93
CA GLY A 332 7.39 10.33 2.22
C GLY A 332 7.15 9.05 3.04
N ALA A 333 8.02 8.79 4.01
CA ALA A 333 7.88 7.62 4.88
C ALA A 333 6.59 7.68 5.72
N PRO A 334 5.88 6.56 5.94
CA PRO A 334 6.25 5.20 5.52
C PRO A 334 5.92 4.84 4.06
N GLY A 335 5.20 5.70 3.33
CA GLY A 335 4.64 5.43 1.99
C GLY A 335 3.13 5.17 2.04
N ILE A 336 2.51 4.89 0.89
CA ILE A 336 1.08 4.55 0.82
C ILE A 336 0.91 3.04 0.95
N ARG A 337 0.10 2.58 1.90
CA ARG A 337 -0.09 1.15 2.18
C ARG A 337 -0.75 0.42 0.99
N LEU A 338 -0.07 -0.61 0.51
CA LEU A 338 -0.58 -1.59 -0.45
C LEU A 338 -0.86 -2.90 0.31
N TYR A 339 -2.12 -3.28 0.42
CA TYR A 339 -2.50 -4.51 1.13
C TYR A 339 -2.22 -5.74 0.27
N ASN A 340 -2.01 -6.89 0.91
CA ASN A 340 -1.84 -8.16 0.21
C ASN A 340 -3.07 -8.46 -0.65
N GLY A 341 -2.84 -8.93 -1.88
CA GLY A 341 -3.90 -9.16 -2.85
C GLY A 341 -4.48 -7.89 -3.50
N SER A 342 -3.83 -6.72 -3.38
CA SER A 342 -4.26 -5.52 -4.13
C SER A 342 -4.32 -5.82 -5.65
N CYS A 343 -5.47 -5.62 -6.29
CA CYS A 343 -5.58 -5.59 -7.74
C CYS A 343 -5.45 -4.15 -8.20
N LEU A 344 -4.20 -3.71 -8.33
CA LEU A 344 -3.87 -2.35 -8.71
C LEU A 344 -4.03 -2.16 -10.23
N LEU A 345 -4.88 -1.21 -10.62
CA LEU A 345 -5.17 -0.83 -12.00
C LEU A 345 -4.85 0.65 -12.23
N HIS A 346 -4.75 1.04 -13.50
CA HIS A 346 -4.42 2.40 -13.91
C HIS A 346 -5.50 2.96 -14.85
N CYS A 347 -5.90 4.20 -14.60
CA CYS A 347 -6.70 4.99 -15.52
C CYS A 347 -6.15 6.41 -15.64
N ILE A 348 -6.57 7.11 -16.68
CA ILE A 348 -6.27 8.51 -16.90
C ILE A 348 -7.54 9.35 -16.92
N VAL A 349 -7.43 10.63 -16.55
CA VAL A 349 -8.30 11.67 -17.11
C VAL A 349 -7.66 12.10 -18.42
N ALA A 350 -8.33 11.78 -19.52
CA ALA A 350 -7.84 12.08 -20.85
C ALA A 350 -7.86 13.60 -21.08
N SER A 351 -6.76 14.16 -21.57
CA SER A 351 -6.66 15.57 -22.01
C SER A 351 -6.90 15.71 -23.52
N ALA A 352 -6.84 14.58 -24.24
CA ALA A 352 -6.99 14.44 -25.68
C ALA A 352 -7.50 13.03 -25.99
N THR A 353 -7.96 12.81 -27.21
CA THR A 353 -8.48 11.51 -27.69
C THR A 353 -7.41 10.69 -28.42
N THR A 354 -6.17 11.16 -28.48
CA THR A 354 -5.06 10.44 -29.11
C THR A 354 -4.75 9.14 -28.35
N ALA A 355 -4.56 8.04 -29.08
CA ALA A 355 -4.06 6.80 -28.50
C ALA A 355 -2.72 7.05 -27.79
N THR A 356 -2.59 6.59 -26.55
CA THR A 356 -1.48 6.98 -25.69
C THR A 356 -0.68 5.78 -25.25
N PHE A 357 0.63 5.86 -25.43
CA PHE A 357 1.57 4.93 -24.82
C PHE A 357 1.90 5.41 -23.41
N PHE A 358 1.85 4.50 -22.45
CA PHE A 358 2.18 4.74 -21.05
C PHE A 358 3.33 3.82 -20.65
N ASN A 359 4.32 4.35 -19.94
CA ASN A 359 5.38 3.56 -19.34
C ASN A 359 5.84 4.17 -18.02
N GLY A 360 6.13 3.34 -17.03
CA GLY A 360 6.49 3.81 -15.71
C GLY A 360 6.89 2.67 -14.79
N GLU A 361 7.10 3.01 -13.53
CA GLU A 361 7.39 2.07 -12.47
C GLU A 361 6.82 2.52 -11.14
N LEU A 362 6.48 1.54 -10.30
CA LEU A 362 6.06 1.74 -8.92
C LEU A 362 7.15 1.16 -8.03
N THR A 363 7.74 1.99 -7.17
CA THR A 363 8.69 1.51 -6.15
C THR A 363 7.91 1.16 -4.91
N VAL A 364 7.93 -0.13 -4.57
CA VAL A 364 7.26 -0.67 -3.38
C VAL A 364 8.32 -1.15 -2.40
N MET A 365 8.14 -0.84 -1.12
CA MET A 365 8.99 -1.31 -0.04
C MET A 365 8.16 -2.13 0.94
N GLU A 366 8.60 -3.35 1.23
CA GLU A 366 8.12 -4.13 2.37
C GLU A 366 8.75 -3.56 3.66
N LYS A 367 7.93 -3.31 4.69
CA LYS A 367 8.34 -2.77 5.99
C LYS A 367 7.64 -3.49 7.14
#